data_AF-A0A7V7BM89-F1
#
_entry.id   AF-A0A7V7BM89-F1
#
_cell.length_a   1.000
_cell.length_b   1.000
_cell.length_c   1.000
_cell.angle_alpha   90.00
_cell.angle_beta   90.00
_cell.angle_gamma   90.00
#
_symmetry.space_group_name_H-M   'P 1'
#
loop_
_entity.id
_entity.type
_entity.pdbx_description
1 polymer ?
#
loop_
_entity_poly.entity_id
_entity_poly.type
_entity_poly.pdbx_seq_one_letter_code
_entity_poly.pdbx_strand_id
1 'polypeptide(L)'
;MYKGYLKGFGKHAATSFKDGAKLLSYHTARKEDSYVGILEDDYIMVDVDDIDAADILLDIVDDKNIQCSVLETDNGYHFYFKGYDITANKIKWYSNIGLLCDYKLGIKNTADPLKINGKTRKWIRKADNHEPLPVWLYPYSNKNPNLTKLTEGDGRNDKLFTYILKMQSQGMAKKDIKDTIFIINKYILEEPVEQRELDIILRDEAFMKESFFIKGSFQHEKFGDFLINEHHICKIANVLHIYQDGVYSDKQEYIEGAMIKHIPNLKRMQRQETLAYLQLKAKEKNFSSTKYVPVKNGVFNLETWELEDFSPDIITRNKIPVAYIKDAYYDVTDKTLSKLAVNDKKIRAILEEILGYILFRRNEFAAMFVLTGGGSNGKSSFLKIIRELVGSENTSSLDLKELDQRFKTAELFGKLVNIGDDIDKAYIKSTGVLKKLSTGEALNVERKGKDPFDFTNYAKLIFSANEMPRINDYSDGLGRRLQIVPFKAKFSANDDDFDPFITDKLLSDESMQYVLNLALNALKRLLKNKQFTKSKLVEREMEKYQEENNPIISFINNEEVDLERAVVKDVYDMYRLYCSDNGYQAVSLAKFSSQIRQLYGYISDSKYVDGKSKRIYVKEE
;
A
#
# COMPACT_ATOMS: atom_id res chain seq x y z
N MET A 1 18.98 4.65 -36.91
CA MET A 1 18.06 4.21 -37.98
C MET A 1 18.59 3.00 -38.75
N TYR A 2 19.86 2.93 -39.17
CA TYR A 2 20.36 1.83 -40.03
C TYR A 2 21.57 1.09 -39.43
N LYS A 3 21.59 -0.24 -39.54
CA LYS A 3 22.71 -1.15 -39.18
C LYS A 3 23.95 -0.93 -40.02
N GLY A 4 23.73 -0.44 -41.24
CA GLY A 4 24.74 -0.25 -42.27
C GLY A 4 24.11 -0.24 -43.65
N TYR A 5 24.94 -0.26 -44.69
CA TYR A 5 24.48 0.01 -46.05
C TYR A 5 24.91 -1.09 -47.03
N LEU A 6 24.16 -1.26 -48.11
CA LEU A 6 24.51 -2.12 -49.23
C LEU A 6 24.53 -1.30 -50.52
N LYS A 7 25.36 -1.73 -51.49
CA LYS A 7 25.28 -1.23 -52.86
C LYS A 7 23.90 -1.52 -53.42
N GLY A 8 23.31 -0.55 -54.10
CA GLY A 8 21.98 -0.64 -54.69
C GLY A 8 22.05 -0.99 -56.18
N PHE A 9 20.95 -1.54 -56.68
CA PHE A 9 20.63 -1.67 -58.10
C PHE A 9 19.24 -1.04 -58.29
N GLY A 10 19.22 0.24 -58.67
CA GLY A 10 17.99 1.03 -58.67
C GLY A 10 17.38 1.13 -57.26
N LYS A 11 16.11 0.70 -57.11
CA LYS A 11 15.35 0.69 -55.85
C LYS A 11 15.64 -0.52 -54.95
N HIS A 12 16.51 -1.44 -55.35
CA HIS A 12 16.77 -2.68 -54.61
C HIS A 12 18.22 -2.80 -54.15
N ALA A 13 18.48 -3.64 -53.16
CA ALA A 13 19.84 -4.04 -52.82
C ALA A 13 20.44 -4.87 -53.97
N ALA A 14 21.70 -4.63 -54.34
CA ALA A 14 22.40 -5.40 -55.37
C ALA A 14 22.69 -6.85 -54.93
N THR A 15 22.71 -7.11 -53.62
CA THR A 15 22.88 -8.43 -53.01
C THR A 15 21.88 -8.62 -51.89
N SER A 16 21.37 -9.84 -51.70
CA SER A 16 20.52 -10.16 -50.55
C SER A 16 21.32 -10.07 -49.25
N PHE A 17 20.74 -9.43 -48.24
CA PHE A 17 21.32 -9.40 -46.91
C PHE A 17 21.05 -10.74 -46.20
N LYS A 18 22.11 -11.35 -45.64
CA LYS A 18 22.04 -12.50 -44.74
C LYS A 18 22.68 -12.10 -43.41
N ASP A 19 22.17 -12.60 -42.29
CA ASP A 19 22.73 -12.27 -40.97
C ASP A 19 24.24 -12.60 -40.93
N GLY A 20 25.05 -11.61 -40.55
CA GLY A 20 26.52 -11.70 -40.58
C GLY A 20 27.20 -11.19 -41.86
N ALA A 21 26.46 -10.72 -42.87
CA ALA A 21 27.04 -10.10 -44.06
C ALA A 21 27.74 -8.76 -43.72
N LYS A 22 28.92 -8.50 -44.31
CA LYS A 22 29.63 -7.23 -44.12
C LYS A 22 28.85 -6.07 -44.76
N LEU A 23 28.30 -5.20 -43.93
CA LEU A 23 27.66 -3.96 -44.36
C LEU A 23 28.71 -2.87 -44.62
N LEU A 24 28.45 -2.01 -45.61
CA LEU A 24 29.26 -0.84 -45.91
C LEU A 24 29.01 0.27 -44.88
N SER A 25 30.04 1.07 -44.61
CA SER A 25 29.87 2.35 -43.90
C SER A 25 29.15 3.37 -44.79
N TYR A 26 28.50 4.37 -44.18
CA TYR A 26 27.87 5.46 -44.93
C TYR A 26 28.84 6.18 -45.87
N HIS A 27 30.07 6.46 -45.41
CA HIS A 27 31.10 7.15 -46.20
C HIS A 27 31.52 6.37 -47.44
N THR A 28 31.45 5.04 -47.40
CA THR A 28 31.71 4.16 -48.53
C THR A 28 30.49 4.10 -49.45
N ALA A 29 29.31 3.80 -48.90
CA ALA A 29 28.10 3.58 -49.68
C ALA A 29 27.64 4.82 -50.46
N ARG A 30 27.80 6.03 -49.90
CA ARG A 30 27.37 7.28 -50.56
C ARG A 30 28.08 7.58 -51.88
N LYS A 31 29.23 6.94 -52.14
CA LYS A 31 30.00 7.07 -53.39
C LYS A 31 29.39 6.26 -54.54
N GLU A 32 28.56 5.27 -54.24
CA GLU A 32 27.88 4.47 -55.25
C GLU A 32 26.76 5.28 -55.93
N ASP A 33 26.42 4.93 -57.16
CA ASP A 33 25.30 5.54 -57.88
C ASP A 33 23.95 5.19 -57.26
N SER A 34 23.83 3.99 -56.68
CA SER A 34 22.68 3.60 -55.88
C SER A 34 23.13 2.90 -54.59
N TYR A 35 22.45 3.17 -53.48
CA TYR A 35 22.66 2.44 -52.23
C TYR A 35 21.40 2.42 -51.36
N VAL A 36 21.31 1.38 -50.53
CA VAL A 36 20.21 1.17 -49.60
C VAL A 36 20.74 1.10 -48.16
N GLY A 37 19.97 1.59 -47.19
CA GLY A 37 20.21 1.37 -45.77
C GLY A 37 19.47 0.13 -45.29
N ILE A 38 20.11 -0.70 -44.46
CA ILE A 38 19.42 -1.81 -43.77
C ILE A 38 18.93 -1.29 -42.42
N LEU A 39 17.61 -1.31 -42.20
CA LEU A 39 17.01 -0.80 -40.96
C LEU A 39 17.52 -1.55 -39.72
N GLU A 40 17.72 -0.79 -38.64
CA GLU A 40 17.95 -1.32 -37.28
C GLU A 40 16.74 -2.09 -36.75
N ASP A 41 16.97 -3.08 -35.90
CA ASP A 41 15.93 -4.03 -35.46
C ASP A 41 14.77 -3.38 -34.71
N ASP A 42 15.02 -2.29 -34.00
CA ASP A 42 14.02 -1.53 -33.26
C ASP A 42 13.33 -0.44 -34.10
N TYR A 43 13.69 -0.29 -35.38
CA TYR A 43 13.07 0.67 -36.29
C TYR A 43 12.02 0.05 -37.21
N ILE A 44 10.94 0.79 -37.43
CA ILE A 44 9.91 0.51 -38.43
C ILE A 44 9.82 1.66 -39.42
N MET A 45 9.68 1.31 -40.69
CA MET A 45 9.40 2.24 -41.77
C MET A 45 7.95 2.06 -42.22
N VAL A 46 7.17 3.14 -42.13
CA VAL A 46 5.81 3.23 -42.65
C VAL A 46 5.88 4.00 -43.97
N ASP A 47 5.60 3.29 -45.05
CA ASP A 47 5.69 3.77 -46.41
C ASP A 47 4.28 4.12 -46.92
N VAL A 48 4.08 5.39 -47.26
CA VAL A 48 2.80 5.92 -47.77
C VAL A 48 3.04 6.34 -49.22
N ASP A 49 2.61 5.49 -50.15
CA ASP A 49 2.81 5.63 -51.60
C ASP A 49 1.67 6.45 -52.27
N ASP A 50 1.23 7.52 -51.61
CA ASP A 50 0.26 8.49 -52.10
C ASP A 50 0.56 9.86 -51.48
N ILE A 51 0.73 10.90 -52.30
CA ILE A 51 1.27 12.19 -51.84
C ILE A 51 0.28 12.93 -50.93
N ASP A 52 -1.01 12.90 -51.26
CA ASP A 52 -2.04 13.56 -50.46
C ASP A 52 -2.17 12.88 -49.09
N ALA A 53 -2.20 11.54 -49.05
CA ALA A 53 -2.20 10.78 -47.80
C ALA A 53 -0.90 10.98 -46.98
N ALA A 54 0.24 11.12 -47.65
CA ALA A 54 1.53 11.33 -47.00
C ALA A 54 1.62 12.74 -46.38
N ASP A 55 1.10 13.76 -47.05
CA ASP A 55 1.01 15.13 -46.52
C ASP A 55 0.05 15.18 -45.31
N ILE A 56 -1.11 14.51 -45.38
CA ILE A 56 -2.02 14.38 -44.23
C ILE A 56 -1.29 13.74 -43.03
N LEU A 57 -0.53 12.67 -43.25
CA LEU A 57 0.22 12.02 -42.17
C LEU A 57 1.31 12.92 -41.59
N LEU A 58 1.96 13.73 -42.42
CA LEU A 58 2.95 14.72 -41.99
C LEU A 58 2.29 15.78 -41.10
N ASP A 59 1.14 16.33 -41.50
CA ASP A 59 0.37 17.30 -40.71
C ASP A 59 -0.04 16.73 -39.34
N ILE A 60 -0.54 15.50 -39.30
CA ILE A 60 -0.89 14.83 -38.03
C ILE A 60 0.32 14.70 -37.13
N VAL A 61 1.45 14.28 -37.69
CA VAL A 61 2.70 14.07 -36.96
C VAL A 61 3.26 15.39 -36.42
N ASP A 62 3.14 16.48 -37.17
CA ASP A 62 3.57 17.82 -36.76
C ASP A 62 2.64 18.42 -35.70
N ASP A 63 1.31 18.34 -35.89
CA ASP A 63 0.31 18.82 -34.92
C ASP A 63 0.40 18.09 -33.57
N LYS A 64 0.79 16.81 -33.59
CA LYS A 64 1.02 15.99 -32.39
C LYS A 64 2.45 16.10 -31.83
N ASN A 65 3.34 16.85 -32.50
CA ASN A 65 4.74 17.02 -32.15
C ASN A 65 5.53 15.71 -32.01
N ILE A 66 5.20 14.71 -32.83
CA ILE A 66 5.80 13.37 -32.74
C ILE A 66 7.19 13.39 -33.35
N GLN A 67 8.18 12.96 -32.58
CA GLN A 67 9.57 12.90 -33.03
C GLN A 67 9.78 11.70 -33.95
N CYS A 68 9.82 11.94 -35.26
CA CYS A 68 10.08 10.90 -36.25
C CYS A 68 10.81 11.49 -37.48
N SER A 69 11.55 10.67 -38.23
CA SER A 69 12.16 11.13 -39.49
C SER A 69 11.25 10.84 -40.68
N VAL A 70 11.34 11.67 -41.70
CA VAL A 70 10.51 11.60 -42.91
C VAL A 70 11.38 11.78 -44.15
N LEU A 71 11.33 10.83 -45.07
CA LEU A 71 12.10 10.78 -46.31
C LEU A 71 11.17 10.82 -47.52
N GLU A 72 11.50 11.68 -48.50
CA GLU A 72 10.77 11.85 -49.74
C GLU A 72 10.94 10.63 -50.68
N THR A 73 9.84 10.12 -51.22
CA THR A 73 9.81 9.09 -52.27
C THR A 73 9.28 9.67 -53.58
N ASP A 74 9.10 8.83 -54.61
CA ASP A 74 8.59 9.31 -55.91
C ASP A 74 7.10 9.68 -55.84
N ASN A 75 6.33 9.06 -54.95
CA ASN A 75 4.87 9.17 -54.89
C ASN A 75 4.32 9.46 -53.48
N GLY A 76 5.18 9.75 -52.49
CA GLY A 76 4.78 10.00 -51.11
C GLY A 76 5.99 10.00 -50.17
N TYR A 77 5.85 9.49 -48.94
CA TYR A 77 6.89 9.56 -47.91
C TYR A 77 7.13 8.24 -47.17
N HIS A 78 8.37 8.04 -46.74
CA HIS A 78 8.72 7.06 -45.72
C HIS A 78 8.79 7.75 -44.34
N PHE A 79 8.07 7.22 -43.35
CA PHE A 79 8.11 7.66 -41.95
C PHE A 79 8.83 6.63 -41.08
N TYR A 80 9.74 7.07 -40.22
CA TYR A 80 10.57 6.18 -39.40
C TYR A 80 10.28 6.37 -37.92
N PHE A 81 9.95 5.27 -37.23
CA PHE A 81 9.68 5.23 -35.80
C PHE A 81 10.57 4.20 -35.11
N LYS A 82 10.83 4.37 -33.80
CA LYS A 82 11.68 3.48 -33.00
C LYS A 82 10.87 2.86 -31.87
N GLY A 83 10.56 1.58 -32.01
CA GLY A 83 9.70 0.81 -31.10
C GLY A 83 8.36 0.42 -31.76
N TYR A 84 8.09 -0.88 -31.83
CA TYR A 84 6.86 -1.46 -32.37
C TYR A 84 6.68 -2.91 -31.86
N ASP A 85 5.47 -3.47 -31.91
CA ASP A 85 5.17 -4.85 -31.48
C ASP A 85 4.75 -5.81 -32.62
N ILE A 86 4.85 -5.36 -33.87
CA ILE A 86 4.54 -6.14 -35.08
C ILE A 86 5.69 -7.10 -35.42
N THR A 87 5.39 -8.35 -35.78
CA THR A 87 6.41 -9.39 -36.04
C THR A 87 6.61 -9.72 -37.53
N ALA A 88 5.79 -9.16 -38.41
CA ALA A 88 5.85 -9.39 -39.86
C ALA A 88 5.50 -8.11 -40.64
N ASN A 89 6.15 -7.92 -41.80
CA ASN A 89 5.82 -6.83 -42.71
C ASN A 89 4.34 -6.90 -43.12
N LYS A 90 3.72 -5.74 -43.30
CA LYS A 90 2.33 -5.62 -43.74
C LYS A 90 2.30 -4.73 -44.98
N ILE A 91 1.91 -5.32 -46.11
CA ILE A 91 1.91 -4.63 -47.41
C ILE A 91 0.47 -4.35 -47.82
N LYS A 92 0.18 -3.10 -48.20
CA LYS A 92 -1.15 -2.58 -48.54
C LYS A 92 -2.16 -2.75 -47.41
N TRP A 93 -1.79 -2.28 -46.23
CA TRP A 93 -2.66 -2.29 -45.05
C TRP A 93 -3.13 -0.87 -44.74
N TYR A 94 -4.41 -0.73 -44.46
CA TYR A 94 -4.94 0.50 -43.89
C TYR A 94 -4.53 0.59 -42.42
N SER A 95 -4.09 1.76 -41.98
CA SER A 95 -3.83 2.08 -40.57
C SER A 95 -5.14 2.22 -39.78
N ASN A 96 -5.05 2.35 -38.45
CA ASN A 96 -6.22 2.62 -37.60
C ASN A 96 -6.89 3.96 -37.92
N ILE A 97 -6.19 4.92 -38.53
CA ILE A 97 -6.82 6.15 -39.06
C ILE A 97 -7.28 6.03 -40.52
N GLY A 98 -7.08 4.88 -41.15
CA GLY A 98 -7.58 4.60 -42.50
C GLY A 98 -6.68 5.05 -43.65
N LEU A 99 -5.40 5.35 -43.41
CA LEU A 99 -4.42 5.60 -44.46
C LEU A 99 -3.83 4.28 -44.99
N LEU A 100 -3.65 4.14 -46.30
CA LEU A 100 -3.05 2.96 -46.90
C LEU A 100 -1.53 3.01 -46.78
N CYS A 101 -0.94 2.05 -46.06
CA CYS A 101 0.48 2.02 -45.74
C CYS A 101 1.13 0.65 -46.00
N ASP A 102 2.42 0.69 -46.24
CA ASP A 102 3.35 -0.44 -46.25
C ASP A 102 4.25 -0.38 -45.00
N TYR A 103 4.14 -1.38 -44.13
CA TYR A 103 4.90 -1.48 -42.89
C TYR A 103 6.08 -2.42 -43.09
N LYS A 104 7.29 -1.88 -43.09
CA LYS A 104 8.53 -2.63 -43.32
C LYS A 104 9.41 -2.56 -42.07
N LEU A 105 9.71 -3.74 -41.51
CA LEU A 105 10.30 -3.88 -40.17
C LEU A 105 11.82 -4.04 -40.22
N GLY A 106 12.51 -3.49 -39.22
CA GLY A 106 13.93 -3.69 -38.96
C GLY A 106 14.33 -5.15 -38.80
N ILE A 107 13.56 -5.89 -37.98
CA ILE A 107 13.76 -7.34 -37.75
C ILE A 107 13.62 -8.21 -39.01
N LYS A 108 13.10 -7.65 -40.10
CA LYS A 108 13.03 -8.32 -41.42
C LYS A 108 14.16 -7.88 -42.35
N ASN A 109 15.17 -7.19 -41.82
CA ASN A 109 16.31 -6.64 -42.54
C ASN A 109 15.88 -5.81 -43.76
N THR A 110 14.88 -4.94 -43.55
CA THR A 110 14.32 -4.10 -44.60
C THR A 110 15.40 -3.23 -45.24
N ALA A 111 15.50 -3.31 -46.56
CA ALA A 111 16.36 -2.46 -47.38
C ALA A 111 15.60 -1.21 -47.81
N ASP A 112 16.06 -0.06 -47.33
CA ASP A 112 15.49 1.25 -47.58
C ASP A 112 16.33 2.03 -48.60
N PRO A 113 15.81 2.35 -49.80
CA PRO A 113 16.55 3.06 -50.83
C PRO A 113 16.81 4.50 -50.45
N LEU A 114 18.09 4.90 -50.40
CA LEU A 114 18.50 6.26 -50.00
C LEU A 114 19.08 7.08 -51.16
N LYS A 115 19.67 6.39 -52.16
CA LYS A 115 20.12 6.99 -53.41
C LYS A 115 19.83 6.03 -54.55
N ILE A 116 19.24 6.54 -55.63
CA ILE A 116 18.81 5.77 -56.79
C ILE A 116 19.34 6.48 -58.04
N ASN A 117 20.13 5.78 -58.86
CA ASN A 117 20.66 6.26 -60.14
C ASN A 117 21.27 7.67 -60.07
N GLY A 118 22.11 7.92 -59.07
CA GLY A 118 22.78 9.20 -58.85
C GLY A 118 22.00 10.21 -58.01
N LYS A 119 20.68 10.05 -57.85
CA LYS A 119 19.81 10.97 -57.12
C LYS A 119 19.58 10.50 -55.67
N THR A 120 20.01 11.31 -54.70
CA THR A 120 19.77 11.06 -53.27
C THR A 120 18.36 11.51 -52.89
N ARG A 121 17.63 10.70 -52.14
CA ARG A 121 16.32 11.07 -51.59
C ARG A 121 16.47 12.17 -50.55
N LYS A 122 15.57 13.15 -50.60
CA LYS A 122 15.58 14.30 -49.70
C LYS A 122 14.91 13.92 -48.39
N TRP A 123 15.50 14.35 -47.28
CA TRP A 123 14.85 14.27 -45.99
C TRP A 123 13.93 15.48 -45.83
N ILE A 124 12.64 15.24 -45.66
CA ILE A 124 11.67 16.27 -45.29
C ILE A 124 11.91 16.66 -43.82
N ARG A 125 12.15 15.66 -42.97
CA ARG A 125 12.45 15.84 -41.55
C ARG A 125 13.46 14.83 -41.06
N LYS A 126 14.42 15.29 -40.25
CA LYS A 126 15.33 14.42 -39.48
C LYS A 126 15.14 14.72 -38.01
N ALA A 127 14.79 13.70 -37.25
CA ALA A 127 14.65 13.79 -35.81
C ALA A 127 15.90 13.16 -35.16
N ASP A 128 16.40 13.80 -34.11
CA ASP A 128 17.55 13.29 -33.34
C ASP A 128 17.15 12.10 -32.47
N ASN A 129 15.91 12.10 -32.00
CA ASN A 129 15.26 11.00 -31.29
C ASN A 129 14.02 10.55 -32.06
N HIS A 130 13.63 9.29 -31.88
CA HIS A 130 12.45 8.71 -32.53
C HIS A 130 11.53 8.13 -31.46
N GLU A 131 10.27 8.48 -31.54
CA GLU A 131 9.22 7.87 -30.73
C GLU A 131 8.78 6.51 -31.31
N PRO A 132 8.16 5.65 -30.49
CA PRO A 132 7.52 4.43 -30.96
C PRO A 132 6.43 4.71 -32.00
N LEU A 133 6.10 3.70 -32.82
CA LEU A 133 4.98 3.79 -33.74
C LEU A 133 3.70 4.15 -32.94
N PRO A 134 3.00 5.24 -33.27
CA PRO A 134 1.78 5.61 -32.56
C PRO A 134 0.66 4.59 -32.79
N VAL A 135 -0.14 4.31 -31.75
CA VAL A 135 -1.21 3.28 -31.79
C VAL A 135 -2.21 3.54 -32.93
N TRP A 136 -2.54 4.80 -33.20
CA TRP A 136 -3.44 5.21 -34.29
C TRP A 136 -2.87 4.98 -35.70
N LEU A 137 -1.55 4.75 -35.84
CA LEU A 137 -0.90 4.45 -37.12
C LEU A 137 -0.69 2.94 -37.33
N TYR A 138 -1.02 2.08 -36.36
CA TYR A 138 -0.85 0.64 -36.51
C TYR A 138 -1.72 0.05 -37.63
N PRO A 139 -1.28 -1.07 -38.27
CA PRO A 139 -2.05 -1.74 -39.31
C PRO A 139 -3.39 -2.27 -38.77
N TYR A 140 -4.48 -1.81 -39.37
CA TYR A 140 -5.85 -2.16 -39.01
C TYR A 140 -6.42 -3.31 -39.85
N SER A 141 -6.37 -3.17 -41.19
CA SER A 141 -6.96 -4.14 -42.11
C SER A 141 -6.39 -4.02 -43.53
N ASN A 142 -6.41 -5.11 -44.29
CA ASN A 142 -6.10 -5.10 -45.73
C ASN A 142 -7.32 -4.73 -46.62
N LYS A 143 -8.47 -4.42 -46.01
CA LYS A 143 -9.67 -3.93 -46.69
C LYS A 143 -9.87 -2.45 -46.38
N ASN A 144 -10.25 -1.68 -47.40
CA ASN A 144 -10.51 -0.26 -47.24
C ASN A 144 -11.66 -0.03 -46.24
N PRO A 145 -11.44 0.71 -45.14
CA PRO A 145 -12.50 1.04 -44.20
C PRO A 145 -13.50 2.09 -44.74
N ASN A 146 -13.20 2.69 -45.90
CA ASN A 146 -13.99 3.70 -46.60
C ASN A 146 -14.29 4.92 -45.71
N LEU A 147 -13.32 5.38 -44.91
CA LEU A 147 -13.50 6.52 -43.98
C LEU A 147 -13.55 7.87 -44.71
N THR A 148 -12.76 8.03 -45.77
CA THR A 148 -12.62 9.29 -46.52
C THR A 148 -13.85 9.69 -47.35
N LYS A 149 -14.82 8.79 -47.55
CA LYS A 149 -16.04 9.02 -48.35
C LYS A 149 -17.30 9.21 -47.49
N LEU A 150 -17.14 9.63 -46.24
CA LEU A 150 -18.27 9.73 -45.30
C LEU A 150 -18.71 11.18 -45.13
N THR A 151 -19.90 11.48 -45.63
CA THR A 151 -20.59 12.77 -45.46
C THR A 151 -21.79 12.64 -44.49
N GLU A 152 -22.41 13.76 -44.14
CA GLU A 152 -23.64 13.76 -43.36
C GLU A 152 -24.77 13.01 -44.10
N GLY A 153 -25.48 12.10 -43.41
CA GLY A 153 -26.56 11.28 -43.99
C GLY A 153 -26.19 9.86 -44.43
N ASP A 154 -24.90 9.55 -44.60
CA ASP A 154 -24.42 8.24 -45.10
C ASP A 154 -24.27 7.15 -44.01
N GLY A 155 -24.92 7.30 -42.85
CA GLY A 155 -24.69 6.43 -41.70
C GLY A 155 -23.29 6.60 -41.08
N ARG A 156 -22.67 7.77 -41.26
CA ARG A 156 -21.33 8.13 -40.73
C ARG A 156 -21.16 7.77 -39.26
N ASN A 157 -22.14 8.12 -38.42
CA ASN A 157 -22.08 7.88 -36.97
C ASN A 157 -22.12 6.37 -36.64
N ASP A 158 -23.00 5.60 -37.30
CA ASP A 158 -23.07 4.13 -37.15
C ASP A 158 -21.78 3.45 -37.60
N LYS A 159 -21.14 3.99 -38.64
CA LYS A 159 -19.88 3.48 -39.15
C LYS A 159 -18.72 3.77 -38.21
N LEU A 160 -18.61 5.00 -37.68
CA LEU A 160 -17.62 5.33 -36.65
C LEU A 160 -17.82 4.48 -35.39
N PHE A 161 -19.07 4.26 -34.97
CA PHE A 161 -19.39 3.37 -33.87
C PHE A 161 -18.94 1.94 -34.15
N THR A 162 -19.28 1.38 -35.31
CA THR A 162 -18.81 0.05 -35.72
C THR A 162 -17.28 -0.04 -35.78
N TYR A 163 -16.64 1.05 -36.19
CA TYR A 163 -15.19 1.16 -36.27
C TYR A 163 -14.54 1.14 -34.88
N ILE A 164 -15.11 1.89 -33.91
CA ILE A 164 -14.76 1.85 -32.48
C ILE A 164 -14.86 0.42 -31.96
N LEU A 165 -16.00 -0.24 -32.15
CA LEU A 165 -16.21 -1.61 -31.67
C LEU A 165 -15.19 -2.59 -32.23
N LYS A 166 -14.79 -2.41 -33.50
CA LYS A 166 -13.77 -3.25 -34.13
C LYS A 166 -12.38 -2.99 -33.54
N MET A 167 -11.97 -1.75 -33.33
CA MET A 167 -10.70 -1.43 -32.66
C MET A 167 -10.67 -1.97 -31.23
N GLN A 168 -11.79 -1.90 -30.51
CA GLN A 168 -11.93 -2.53 -29.19
C GLN A 168 -11.78 -4.05 -29.24
N SER A 169 -12.41 -4.70 -30.22
CA SER A 169 -12.30 -6.16 -30.40
C SER A 169 -10.87 -6.63 -30.68
N GLN A 170 -10.01 -5.72 -31.14
CA GLN A 170 -8.59 -5.94 -31.41
C GLN A 170 -7.69 -5.62 -30.19
N GLY A 171 -8.28 -5.16 -29.07
CA GLY A 171 -7.56 -4.90 -27.82
C GLY A 171 -6.98 -3.49 -27.67
N MET A 172 -7.45 -2.52 -28.47
CA MET A 172 -7.02 -1.12 -28.36
C MET A 172 -7.66 -0.45 -27.12
N ALA A 173 -6.86 0.29 -26.34
CA ALA A 173 -7.35 0.95 -25.13
C ALA A 173 -8.33 2.10 -25.45
N LYS A 174 -9.28 2.39 -24.55
CA LYS A 174 -10.29 3.44 -24.75
C LYS A 174 -9.68 4.81 -25.07
N LYS A 175 -8.60 5.18 -24.36
CA LYS A 175 -7.91 6.46 -24.58
C LYS A 175 -7.35 6.56 -26.00
N ASP A 176 -6.71 5.49 -26.49
CA ASP A 176 -6.12 5.46 -27.82
C ASP A 176 -7.19 5.44 -28.92
N ILE A 177 -8.32 4.79 -28.68
CA ILE A 177 -9.47 4.82 -29.60
C ILE A 177 -10.05 6.24 -29.68
N LYS A 178 -10.25 6.93 -28.55
CA LYS A 178 -10.71 8.32 -28.53
C LYS A 178 -9.76 9.21 -29.34
N ASP A 179 -8.45 9.04 -29.14
CA ASP A 179 -7.44 9.80 -29.88
C ASP A 179 -7.46 9.49 -31.39
N THR A 180 -7.61 8.21 -31.75
CA THR A 180 -7.71 7.76 -33.15
C THR A 180 -8.94 8.34 -33.84
N ILE A 181 -10.11 8.32 -33.18
CA ILE A 181 -11.35 8.86 -33.73
C ILE A 181 -11.27 10.39 -33.85
N PHE A 182 -10.61 11.08 -32.92
CA PHE A 182 -10.36 12.50 -33.03
C PHE A 182 -9.50 12.84 -34.27
N ILE A 183 -8.44 12.07 -34.51
CA ILE A 183 -7.61 12.23 -35.71
C ILE A 183 -8.42 11.94 -36.98
N ILE A 184 -9.21 10.87 -37.01
CA ILE A 184 -10.10 10.57 -38.14
C ILE A 184 -11.03 11.74 -38.42
N ASN A 185 -11.69 12.27 -37.38
CA ASN A 185 -12.65 13.35 -37.50
C ASN A 185 -12.02 14.65 -38.03
N LYS A 186 -10.80 14.96 -37.60
CA LYS A 186 -10.12 16.22 -37.95
C LYS A 186 -9.45 16.18 -39.33
N TYR A 187 -8.84 15.05 -39.71
CA TYR A 187 -7.95 14.99 -40.89
C TYR A 187 -8.39 14.03 -42.00
N ILE A 188 -9.26 13.06 -41.70
CA ILE A 188 -9.56 11.95 -42.63
C ILE A 188 -10.97 12.05 -43.22
N LEU A 189 -11.95 12.51 -42.43
CA LEU A 189 -13.32 12.67 -42.92
C LEU A 189 -13.41 13.87 -43.88
N GLU A 190 -14.17 13.71 -44.95
CA GLU A 190 -14.50 14.80 -45.89
C GLU A 190 -15.31 15.89 -45.18
N GLU A 191 -16.28 15.48 -44.36
CA GLU A 191 -17.04 16.37 -43.48
C GLU A 191 -16.86 15.92 -42.02
N PRO A 192 -16.24 16.76 -41.16
CA PRO A 192 -16.11 16.48 -39.74
C PRO A 192 -17.46 16.37 -39.04
N VAL A 193 -17.53 15.48 -38.05
CA VAL A 193 -18.63 15.37 -37.08
C VAL A 193 -18.53 16.53 -36.08
N GLU A 194 -19.67 17.16 -35.77
CA GLU A 194 -19.74 18.21 -34.75
C GLU A 194 -19.31 17.70 -33.37
N GLN A 195 -18.68 18.55 -32.56
CA GLN A 195 -18.14 18.17 -31.26
C GLN A 195 -19.18 17.51 -30.34
N ARG A 196 -20.42 18.01 -30.33
CA ARG A 196 -21.50 17.46 -29.49
C ARG A 196 -21.86 16.03 -29.87
N GLU A 197 -21.86 15.70 -31.16
CA GLU A 197 -22.13 14.33 -31.63
C GLU A 197 -20.93 13.42 -31.39
N LEU A 198 -19.71 13.94 -31.62
CA LEU A 198 -18.48 13.23 -31.33
C LEU A 198 -18.40 12.84 -29.84
N ASP A 199 -18.77 13.75 -28.95
CA ASP A 199 -18.84 13.51 -27.51
C ASP A 199 -19.86 12.43 -27.15
N ILE A 200 -20.94 12.25 -27.93
CA ILE A 200 -21.93 11.17 -27.75
C ILE A 200 -21.35 9.82 -28.18
N ILE A 201 -20.69 9.77 -29.35
CA ILE A 201 -20.07 8.56 -29.90
C ILE A 201 -18.91 8.08 -29.01
N LEU A 202 -18.22 9.00 -28.34
CA LEU A 202 -17.07 8.72 -27.48
C LEU A 202 -17.39 8.63 -25.98
N ARG A 203 -18.67 8.54 -25.58
CA ARG A 203 -19.04 8.30 -24.17
C ARG A 203 -18.59 6.93 -23.72
N ASP A 204 -18.21 6.80 -22.45
CA ASP A 204 -17.68 5.54 -21.92
C ASP A 204 -18.68 4.37 -21.99
N GLU A 205 -19.97 4.68 -22.03
CA GLU A 205 -21.10 3.75 -22.20
C GLU A 205 -21.22 3.21 -23.63
N ALA A 206 -20.71 3.94 -24.64
CA ALA A 206 -20.72 3.56 -26.05
C ALA A 206 -19.64 2.51 -26.39
N PHE A 207 -18.62 2.37 -25.54
CA PHE A 207 -17.57 1.36 -25.70
C PHE A 207 -18.06 -0.01 -25.22
N MET A 208 -17.91 -1.06 -26.05
CA MET A 208 -18.11 -2.44 -25.61
C MET A 208 -17.22 -2.74 -24.41
N LYS A 209 -17.74 -3.46 -23.39
CA LYS A 209 -16.88 -4.05 -22.36
C LYS A 209 -15.84 -4.92 -23.08
N GLU A 210 -14.55 -4.76 -22.77
CA GLU A 210 -13.47 -5.54 -23.40
C GLU A 210 -13.85 -7.03 -23.47
N SER A 211 -13.91 -7.59 -24.67
CA SER A 211 -14.25 -9.00 -24.84
C SER A 211 -12.99 -9.84 -24.63
N PHE A 212 -12.83 -10.37 -23.43
CA PHE A 212 -11.79 -11.35 -23.11
C PHE A 212 -12.11 -12.75 -23.65
N PHE A 213 -13.01 -12.86 -24.63
CA PHE A 213 -13.41 -14.09 -25.29
C PHE A 213 -12.99 -14.06 -26.76
N ILE A 214 -12.06 -14.92 -27.14
CA ILE A 214 -11.60 -15.09 -28.53
C ILE A 214 -12.16 -16.42 -29.04
N LYS A 215 -12.97 -16.38 -30.10
CA LYS A 215 -13.66 -17.55 -30.67
C LYS A 215 -14.42 -18.38 -29.63
N GLY A 216 -15.04 -17.70 -28.65
CA GLY A 216 -15.78 -18.34 -27.55
C GLY A 216 -14.91 -18.88 -26.40
N SER A 217 -13.58 -18.84 -26.52
CA SER A 217 -12.66 -19.24 -25.44
C SER A 217 -12.24 -18.04 -24.60
N PHE A 218 -12.34 -18.17 -23.28
CA PHE A 218 -11.92 -17.13 -22.34
C PHE A 218 -10.40 -17.04 -22.23
N GLN A 219 -9.89 -15.83 -22.40
CA GLN A 219 -8.46 -15.51 -22.38
C GLN A 219 -8.06 -15.03 -20.99
N HIS A 220 -7.95 -15.96 -20.03
CA HIS A 220 -7.62 -15.64 -18.64
C HIS A 220 -6.30 -14.88 -18.48
N GLU A 221 -5.30 -15.15 -19.33
CA GLU A 221 -4.00 -14.46 -19.32
C GLU A 221 -4.15 -12.97 -19.65
N LYS A 222 -4.84 -12.65 -20.76
CA LYS A 222 -5.11 -11.27 -21.17
C LYS A 222 -5.95 -10.51 -20.16
N PHE A 223 -6.95 -11.19 -19.59
CA PHE A 223 -7.76 -10.62 -18.52
C PHE A 223 -6.94 -10.38 -17.25
N GLY A 224 -6.05 -11.30 -16.91
CA GLY A 224 -5.11 -11.16 -15.80
C GLY A 224 -4.17 -9.96 -15.97
N ASP A 225 -3.54 -9.81 -17.14
CA ASP A 225 -2.68 -8.65 -17.45
C ASP A 225 -3.46 -7.33 -17.37
N PHE A 226 -4.69 -7.30 -17.90
CA PHE A 226 -5.60 -6.15 -17.77
C PHE A 226 -5.86 -5.82 -16.28
N LEU A 227 -6.22 -6.81 -15.46
CA LEU A 227 -6.51 -6.59 -14.04
C LEU A 227 -5.28 -6.10 -13.26
N ILE A 228 -4.07 -6.59 -13.59
CA ILE A 228 -2.81 -6.13 -12.98
C ILE A 228 -2.62 -4.64 -13.25
N ASN A 229 -2.83 -4.21 -14.49
CA ASN A 229 -2.58 -2.82 -14.88
C ASN A 229 -3.69 -1.88 -14.39
N GLU A 230 -4.95 -2.27 -14.57
CA GLU A 230 -6.12 -1.43 -14.26
C GLU A 230 -6.37 -1.28 -12.75
N HIS A 231 -6.22 -2.38 -11.99
CA HIS A 231 -6.45 -2.37 -10.54
C HIS A 231 -5.16 -2.44 -9.71
N HIS A 232 -4.03 -2.20 -10.38
CA HIS A 232 -2.70 -2.18 -9.80
C HIS A 232 -2.36 -3.42 -8.95
N ILE A 233 -2.84 -4.60 -9.34
CA ILE A 233 -2.66 -5.83 -8.56
C ILE A 233 -1.17 -6.17 -8.44
N CYS A 234 -0.73 -6.44 -7.21
CA CYS A 234 0.64 -6.85 -6.91
C CYS A 234 0.67 -7.99 -5.90
N LYS A 235 1.86 -8.53 -5.63
CA LYS A 235 2.09 -9.47 -4.52
C LYS A 235 2.88 -8.80 -3.42
N ILE A 236 2.51 -9.10 -2.17
CA ILE A 236 3.26 -8.70 -0.98
C ILE A 236 3.34 -9.94 -0.08
N ALA A 237 4.57 -10.37 0.23
CA ALA A 237 4.83 -11.62 0.94
C ALA A 237 4.13 -12.82 0.26
N ASN A 238 4.20 -12.89 -1.06
CA ASN A 238 3.56 -13.91 -1.90
C ASN A 238 2.01 -13.96 -1.83
N VAL A 239 1.37 -12.94 -1.26
CA VAL A 239 -0.11 -12.81 -1.24
C VAL A 239 -0.55 -11.73 -2.23
N LEU A 240 -1.54 -12.02 -3.05
CA LEU A 240 -2.12 -11.04 -3.98
C LEU A 240 -2.82 -9.91 -3.23
N HIS A 241 -2.57 -8.68 -3.67
CA HIS A 241 -3.21 -7.48 -3.18
C HIS A 241 -3.74 -6.65 -4.35
N ILE A 242 -4.94 -6.09 -4.20
CA ILE A 242 -5.58 -5.17 -5.15
C ILE A 242 -5.61 -3.75 -4.56
N TYR A 243 -5.35 -2.75 -5.40
CA TYR A 243 -5.47 -1.35 -4.99
C TYR A 243 -6.95 -0.93 -5.05
N GLN A 244 -7.47 -0.49 -3.93
CA GLN A 244 -8.85 -0.07 -3.80
C GLN A 244 -8.95 1.06 -2.76
N ASP A 245 -9.67 2.12 -3.12
CA ASP A 245 -9.97 3.23 -2.23
C ASP A 245 -8.74 3.85 -1.55
N GLY A 246 -7.60 3.92 -2.24
CA GLY A 246 -6.38 4.54 -1.74
C GLY A 246 -5.42 3.61 -0.98
N VAL A 247 -5.76 2.33 -0.81
CA VAL A 247 -4.93 1.32 -0.12
C VAL A 247 -4.97 -0.04 -0.82
N TYR A 248 -4.11 -0.95 -0.41
CA TYR A 248 -4.02 -2.31 -0.89
C TYR A 248 -4.71 -3.30 0.06
N SER A 249 -5.52 -4.20 -0.50
CA SER A 249 -6.21 -5.24 0.26
C SER A 249 -5.85 -6.65 -0.23
N ASP A 250 -5.64 -7.57 0.71
CA ASP A 250 -5.40 -9.01 0.50
C ASP A 250 -6.69 -9.83 0.44
N LYS A 251 -7.87 -9.20 0.46
CA LYS A 251 -9.15 -9.90 0.36
C LYS A 251 -9.37 -10.37 -1.09
N GLN A 252 -9.34 -11.69 -1.30
CA GLN A 252 -9.63 -12.31 -2.60
C GLN A 252 -10.98 -11.87 -3.18
N GLU A 253 -11.97 -11.63 -2.32
CA GLU A 253 -13.30 -11.15 -2.69
C GLU A 253 -13.27 -9.82 -3.47
N TYR A 254 -12.32 -8.91 -3.18
CA TYR A 254 -12.18 -7.67 -3.93
C TYR A 254 -11.58 -7.89 -5.31
N ILE A 255 -10.63 -8.82 -5.43
CA ILE A 255 -10.10 -9.23 -6.73
C ILE A 255 -11.20 -9.88 -7.58
N GLU A 256 -11.93 -10.85 -7.03
CA GLU A 256 -13.05 -11.48 -7.72
C GLU A 256 -14.19 -10.48 -8.02
N GLY A 257 -14.43 -9.53 -7.12
CA GLY A 257 -15.37 -8.42 -7.34
C GLY A 257 -14.98 -7.55 -8.53
N ALA A 258 -13.69 -7.21 -8.65
CA ALA A 258 -13.15 -6.52 -9.82
C ALA A 258 -13.30 -7.35 -11.10
N MET A 259 -13.13 -8.68 -11.03
CA MET A 259 -13.39 -9.57 -12.17
C MET A 259 -14.86 -9.51 -12.62
N ILE A 260 -15.80 -9.64 -11.67
CA ILE A 260 -17.25 -9.63 -11.95
C ILE A 260 -17.73 -8.25 -12.41
N LYS A 261 -17.14 -7.16 -11.89
CA LYS A 261 -17.41 -5.79 -12.36
C LYS A 261 -17.19 -5.66 -13.87
N HIS A 262 -16.11 -6.25 -14.37
CA HIS A 262 -15.74 -6.22 -15.78
C HIS A 262 -16.47 -7.28 -16.61
N ILE A 263 -16.64 -8.50 -16.09
CA ILE A 263 -17.34 -9.60 -16.75
C ILE A 263 -18.39 -10.20 -15.78
N PRO A 264 -19.64 -9.68 -15.77
CA PRO A 264 -20.65 -10.10 -14.79
C PRO A 264 -20.99 -11.60 -14.80
N ASN A 265 -20.92 -12.24 -15.97
CA ASN A 265 -21.26 -13.65 -16.16
C ASN A 265 -20.03 -14.59 -16.11
N LEU A 266 -18.91 -14.13 -15.54
CA LEU A 266 -17.68 -14.92 -15.48
C LEU A 266 -17.85 -16.15 -14.56
N LYS A 267 -17.58 -17.34 -15.11
CA LYS A 267 -17.77 -18.60 -14.37
C LYS A 267 -16.72 -18.75 -13.27
N ARG A 268 -17.05 -19.50 -12.21
CA ARG A 268 -16.12 -19.78 -11.10
C ARG A 268 -14.77 -20.34 -11.57
N MET A 269 -14.77 -21.29 -12.50
CA MET A 269 -13.55 -21.89 -13.05
C MET A 269 -12.65 -20.85 -13.73
N GLN A 270 -13.25 -19.93 -14.50
CA GLN A 270 -12.52 -18.85 -15.19
C GLN A 270 -11.90 -17.85 -14.20
N ARG A 271 -12.60 -17.55 -13.09
CA ARG A 271 -12.04 -16.76 -11.99
C ARG A 271 -10.85 -17.45 -11.35
N GLN A 272 -10.93 -18.77 -11.12
CA GLN A 272 -9.83 -19.54 -10.55
C GLN A 272 -8.61 -19.58 -11.47
N GLU A 273 -8.80 -19.79 -12.78
CA GLU A 273 -7.72 -19.70 -13.77
C GLU A 273 -7.05 -18.32 -13.78
N THR A 274 -7.86 -17.26 -13.72
CA THR A 274 -7.36 -15.88 -13.66
C THR A 274 -6.58 -15.64 -12.36
N LEU A 275 -7.07 -16.08 -11.20
CA LEU A 275 -6.36 -15.97 -9.92
C LEU A 275 -5.02 -16.72 -9.93
N ALA A 276 -4.99 -17.93 -10.49
CA ALA A 276 -3.76 -18.70 -10.64
C ALA A 276 -2.74 -17.97 -11.53
N TYR A 277 -3.21 -17.38 -12.63
CA TYR A 277 -2.36 -16.55 -13.50
C TYR A 277 -1.84 -15.30 -12.77
N LEU A 278 -2.71 -14.57 -12.06
CA LEU A 278 -2.32 -13.39 -11.27
C LEU A 278 -1.23 -13.74 -10.25
N GLN A 279 -1.36 -14.87 -9.54
CA GLN A 279 -0.37 -15.34 -8.57
C GLN A 279 1.01 -15.54 -9.19
N LEU A 280 1.07 -15.98 -10.45
CA LEU A 280 2.33 -16.16 -11.19
C LEU A 280 2.88 -14.84 -11.74
N LYS A 281 2.02 -13.99 -12.29
CA LYS A 281 2.42 -12.82 -13.10
C LYS A 281 2.56 -11.51 -12.34
N ALA A 282 1.78 -11.30 -11.28
CA ALA A 282 1.81 -10.05 -10.51
C ALA A 282 3.20 -9.81 -9.90
N LYS A 283 3.65 -8.55 -9.92
CA LYS A 283 4.98 -8.18 -9.42
C LYS A 283 5.00 -8.23 -7.88
N GLU A 284 6.08 -8.78 -7.32
CA GLU A 284 6.34 -8.66 -5.87
C GLU A 284 6.71 -7.21 -5.54
N LYS A 285 6.09 -6.66 -4.50
CA LYS A 285 6.36 -5.32 -3.99
C LYS A 285 6.44 -5.35 -2.46
N ASN A 286 7.05 -4.31 -1.89
CA ASN A 286 7.14 -4.10 -0.45
C ASN A 286 6.19 -2.99 -0.02
N PHE A 287 5.74 -3.03 1.24
CA PHE A 287 5.01 -1.91 1.82
C PHE A 287 5.87 -0.64 1.80
N SER A 288 5.23 0.49 1.44
CA SER A 288 5.83 1.81 1.49
C SER A 288 6.12 2.23 2.93
N SER A 289 6.99 3.24 3.05
CA SER A 289 7.39 3.81 4.34
C SER A 289 6.20 4.11 5.25
N THR A 290 6.42 3.93 6.55
CA THR A 290 5.42 4.16 7.60
C THR A 290 5.12 5.64 7.82
N LYS A 291 5.80 6.54 7.09
CA LYS A 291 5.46 7.98 7.04
C LYS A 291 4.13 8.25 6.36
N TYR A 292 3.63 7.33 5.53
CA TYR A 292 2.36 7.48 4.84
C TYR A 292 1.23 6.93 5.70
N VAL A 293 0.28 7.80 6.04
CA VAL A 293 -0.95 7.50 6.78
C VAL A 293 -2.15 7.82 5.87
N PRO A 294 -2.68 6.83 5.13
CA PRO A 294 -3.90 7.02 4.36
C PRO A 294 -5.09 7.37 5.25
N VAL A 295 -5.79 8.44 4.91
CA VAL A 295 -7.02 8.94 5.54
C VAL A 295 -8.17 8.92 4.53
N LYS A 296 -9.40 9.30 4.89
CA LYS A 296 -10.57 9.18 3.99
C LYS A 296 -10.39 9.90 2.65
N ASN A 297 -9.75 11.07 2.67
CA ASN A 297 -9.63 12.02 1.56
C ASN A 297 -8.19 12.21 1.00
N GLY A 298 -7.23 11.34 1.35
CA GLY A 298 -5.88 11.38 0.79
C GLY A 298 -4.87 10.59 1.62
N VAL A 299 -3.59 10.85 1.41
CA VAL A 299 -2.49 10.27 2.19
C VAL A 299 -1.80 11.36 3.00
N PHE A 300 -1.88 11.29 4.32
CA PHE A 300 -1.19 12.23 5.18
C PHE A 300 0.27 11.81 5.34
N ASN A 301 1.21 12.68 4.97
CA ASN A 301 2.64 12.41 5.01
C ASN A 301 3.25 12.96 6.31
N LEU A 302 3.77 12.08 7.17
CA LEU A 302 4.33 12.42 8.49
C LEU A 302 5.71 13.11 8.44
N GLU A 303 6.35 13.20 7.27
CA GLU A 303 7.58 13.98 7.08
C GLU A 303 7.24 15.44 6.75
N THR A 304 6.37 15.67 5.77
CA THR A 304 5.96 17.02 5.33
C THR A 304 4.87 17.62 6.21
N TRP A 305 4.09 16.77 6.90
CA TRP A 305 2.87 17.13 7.65
C TRP A 305 1.77 17.69 6.76
N GLU A 306 1.68 17.21 5.53
CA GLU A 306 0.71 17.65 4.52
C GLU A 306 -0.13 16.47 4.00
N LEU A 307 -1.32 16.79 3.50
CA LEU A 307 -2.20 15.84 2.83
C LEU A 307 -1.83 15.80 1.34
N GLU A 308 -1.49 14.60 0.85
CA GLU A 308 -1.17 14.32 -0.55
C GLU A 308 -2.31 13.53 -1.20
N ASP A 309 -2.39 13.55 -2.53
CA ASP A 309 -3.35 12.73 -3.28
C ASP A 309 -3.06 11.22 -3.11
N PHE A 310 -4.09 10.41 -3.27
CA PHE A 310 -3.92 8.96 -3.32
C PHE A 310 -3.06 8.56 -4.51
N SER A 311 -2.14 7.61 -4.29
CA SER A 311 -1.32 7.04 -5.35
C SER A 311 -1.15 5.53 -5.15
N PRO A 312 -1.34 4.71 -6.22
CA PRO A 312 -1.06 3.28 -6.18
C PRO A 312 0.43 2.96 -5.97
N ASP A 313 1.32 3.94 -6.11
CA ASP A 313 2.74 3.77 -5.76
C ASP A 313 2.98 3.79 -4.25
N ILE A 314 2.01 4.27 -3.46
CA ILE A 314 2.04 4.25 -1.99
C ILE A 314 1.38 2.96 -1.49
N ILE A 315 2.19 1.91 -1.35
CA ILE A 315 1.74 0.57 -1.01
C ILE A 315 1.52 0.47 0.49
N THR A 316 0.27 0.62 0.91
CA THR A 316 -0.15 0.56 2.31
C THR A 316 -1.47 -0.19 2.42
N ARG A 317 -1.76 -0.79 3.57
CA ARG A 317 -3.00 -1.56 3.76
C ARG A 317 -4.00 -0.93 4.74
N ASN A 318 -3.51 -0.03 5.60
CA ASN A 318 -4.32 0.58 6.65
C ASN A 318 -4.80 1.94 6.15
N LYS A 319 -6.12 2.11 6.04
CA LYS A 319 -6.76 3.39 5.80
C LYS A 319 -7.55 3.81 7.03
N ILE A 320 -7.32 5.03 7.50
CA ILE A 320 -8.11 5.68 8.54
C ILE A 320 -9.40 6.19 7.88
N PRO A 321 -10.60 5.77 8.34
CA PRO A 321 -11.87 6.10 7.69
C PRO A 321 -12.34 7.56 7.89
N VAL A 322 -11.51 8.40 8.50
CA VAL A 322 -11.81 9.79 8.85
C VAL A 322 -11.13 10.74 7.86
N ALA A 323 -11.83 11.77 7.40
CA ALA A 323 -11.23 12.79 6.53
C ALA A 323 -10.33 13.73 7.33
N TYR A 324 -9.17 14.06 6.79
CA TYR A 324 -8.35 15.13 7.33
C TYR A 324 -8.91 16.48 6.87
N ILE A 325 -9.39 17.28 7.83
CA ILE A 325 -9.80 18.66 7.62
C ILE A 325 -8.90 19.53 8.49
N LYS A 326 -8.11 20.37 7.85
CA LYS A 326 -7.18 21.28 8.52
C LYS A 326 -7.95 22.16 9.51
N ASP A 327 -7.41 22.29 10.72
CA ASP A 327 -7.97 23.13 11.80
C ASP A 327 -9.39 22.75 12.26
N ALA A 328 -9.87 21.53 11.93
CA ALA A 328 -11.12 21.00 12.49
C ALA A 328 -11.06 21.03 14.02
N TYR A 329 -12.14 21.52 14.63
CA TYR A 329 -12.32 21.65 16.07
C TYR A 329 -13.75 21.29 16.43
N TYR A 330 -13.93 20.55 17.52
CA TYR A 330 -15.24 20.20 18.04
C TYR A 330 -15.28 20.31 19.57
N ASP A 331 -16.04 21.30 20.05
CA ASP A 331 -16.07 21.72 21.46
C ASP A 331 -16.47 20.59 22.42
N VAL A 332 -17.46 19.78 22.04
CA VAL A 332 -17.94 18.65 22.85
C VAL A 332 -16.82 17.65 23.12
N THR A 333 -16.06 17.31 22.08
CA THR A 333 -14.93 16.39 22.19
C THR A 333 -13.80 16.99 22.99
N ASP A 334 -13.51 18.28 22.82
CA ASP A 334 -12.46 18.94 23.59
C ASP A 334 -12.76 18.96 25.08
N LYS A 335 -13.97 19.39 25.45
CA LYS A 335 -14.45 19.38 26.83
C LYS A 335 -14.47 17.98 27.41
N THR A 336 -14.91 16.99 26.65
CA THR A 336 -15.00 15.61 27.12
C THR A 336 -13.63 15.02 27.41
N LEU A 337 -12.67 15.14 26.49
CA LEU A 337 -11.31 14.66 26.72
C LEU A 337 -10.62 15.40 27.89
N SER A 338 -10.94 16.68 28.12
CA SER A 338 -10.46 17.44 29.29
C SER A 338 -11.10 16.92 30.58
N LYS A 339 -12.41 16.62 30.58
CA LYS A 339 -13.12 16.00 31.71
C LYS A 339 -12.60 14.59 32.00
N LEU A 340 -12.33 13.77 30.98
CA LEU A 340 -11.69 12.45 31.11
C LEU A 340 -10.33 12.55 31.82
N ALA A 341 -9.55 13.59 31.50
CA ALA A 341 -8.27 13.87 32.12
C ALA A 341 -8.38 14.60 33.48
N VAL A 342 -9.59 14.88 33.98
CA VAL A 342 -9.82 15.69 35.19
C VAL A 342 -9.10 17.05 35.11
N ASN A 343 -9.08 17.63 33.91
CA ASN A 343 -8.37 18.86 33.55
C ASN A 343 -6.83 18.82 33.78
N ASP A 344 -6.25 17.64 34.02
CA ASP A 344 -4.80 17.47 34.06
C ASP A 344 -4.23 17.47 32.64
N LYS A 345 -3.48 18.52 32.31
CA LYS A 345 -2.88 18.72 30.98
C LYS A 345 -1.94 17.58 30.56
N LYS A 346 -1.26 16.94 31.51
CA LYS A 346 -0.33 15.83 31.22
C LYS A 346 -1.09 14.55 30.94
N ILE A 347 -2.16 14.27 31.70
CA ILE A 347 -3.04 13.13 31.40
C ILE A 347 -3.72 13.33 30.04
N ARG A 348 -4.23 14.54 29.76
CA ARG A 348 -4.78 14.88 28.45
C ARG A 348 -3.77 14.63 27.32
N ALA A 349 -2.54 15.11 27.48
CA ALA A 349 -1.47 14.88 26.51
C ALA A 349 -1.16 13.40 26.28
N ILE A 350 -1.20 12.56 27.32
CA ILE A 350 -1.00 11.10 27.20
C ILE A 350 -2.16 10.47 26.43
N LEU A 351 -3.42 10.85 26.69
CA LEU A 351 -4.58 10.35 25.94
C LEU A 351 -4.48 10.70 24.44
N GLU A 352 -4.07 11.93 24.13
CA GLU A 352 -3.82 12.34 22.73
C GLU A 352 -2.63 11.60 22.11
N GLU A 353 -1.57 11.35 22.87
CA GLU A 353 -0.41 10.58 22.39
C GLU A 353 -0.76 9.12 22.11
N ILE A 354 -1.69 8.52 22.88
CA ILE A 354 -2.26 7.21 22.56
C ILE A 354 -2.98 7.26 21.21
N LEU A 355 -3.84 8.25 20.99
CA LEU A 355 -4.54 8.46 19.70
C LEU A 355 -3.57 8.71 18.55
N GLY A 356 -2.46 9.41 18.78
CA GLY A 356 -1.43 9.61 17.77
C GLY A 356 -0.63 8.35 17.47
N TYR A 357 -0.24 7.60 18.51
CA TYR A 357 0.63 6.44 18.35
C TYR A 357 -0.04 5.29 17.61
N ILE A 358 -1.37 5.12 17.74
CA ILE A 358 -2.12 4.10 16.95
C ILE A 358 -2.10 4.37 15.44
N LEU A 359 -1.85 5.60 14.99
CA LEU A 359 -1.68 5.91 13.56
C LEU A 359 -0.31 5.49 13.02
N PHE A 360 0.66 5.24 13.91
CA PHE A 360 2.04 4.95 13.55
C PHE A 360 2.29 3.44 13.47
N ARG A 361 2.53 2.94 12.24
CA ARG A 361 2.75 1.52 11.92
C ARG A 361 4.11 0.96 12.38
N ARG A 362 4.62 1.42 13.52
CA ARG A 362 5.89 0.98 14.12
C ARG A 362 5.88 1.10 15.64
N ASN A 363 6.68 0.29 16.31
CA ASN A 363 6.63 0.07 17.77
C ASN A 363 7.88 0.59 18.53
N GLU A 364 8.54 1.63 18.04
CA GLU A 364 9.82 2.15 18.59
C GLU A 364 9.75 2.58 20.05
N PHE A 365 8.59 3.00 20.53
CA PHE A 365 8.42 3.44 21.93
C PHE A 365 8.11 2.28 22.88
N ALA A 366 7.97 1.06 22.35
CA ALA A 366 7.74 -0.16 23.11
C ALA A 366 6.61 -0.07 24.16
N ALA A 367 5.56 0.71 23.89
CA ALA A 367 4.52 1.03 24.88
C ALA A 367 3.25 0.18 24.72
N MET A 368 2.67 -0.15 25.86
CA MET A 368 1.38 -0.79 26.05
C MET A 368 0.60 0.01 27.10
N PHE A 369 -0.70 0.16 26.89
CA PHE A 369 -1.53 1.02 27.72
C PHE A 369 -2.55 0.19 28.46
N VAL A 370 -2.69 0.44 29.76
CA VAL A 370 -3.80 -0.10 30.54
C VAL A 370 -4.54 1.06 31.18
N LEU A 371 -5.81 1.20 30.79
CA LEU A 371 -6.71 2.23 31.29
C LEU A 371 -7.40 1.68 32.54
N THR A 372 -7.12 2.26 33.70
CA THR A 372 -7.62 1.77 34.99
C THR A 372 -8.65 2.70 35.60
N GLY A 373 -9.55 2.16 36.43
CA GLY A 373 -10.50 2.94 37.23
C GLY A 373 -11.86 2.26 37.32
N GLY A 374 -12.74 2.75 38.20
CA GLY A 374 -14.06 2.15 38.41
C GLY A 374 -15.06 2.34 37.25
N GLY A 375 -16.32 2.03 37.50
CA GLY A 375 -17.43 2.33 36.57
C GLY A 375 -17.67 3.84 36.40
N SER A 376 -18.31 4.22 35.28
CA SER A 376 -18.75 5.60 35.00
C SER A 376 -17.65 6.67 34.99
N ASN A 377 -16.45 6.32 34.51
CA ASN A 377 -15.31 7.24 34.35
C ASN A 377 -14.93 7.53 32.89
N GLY A 378 -15.71 7.04 31.92
CA GLY A 378 -15.55 7.34 30.50
C GLY A 378 -14.48 6.52 29.75
N LYS A 379 -13.89 5.48 30.37
CA LYS A 379 -12.98 4.54 29.68
C LYS A 379 -13.60 3.95 28.41
N SER A 380 -14.80 3.40 28.51
CA SER A 380 -15.49 2.78 27.37
C SER A 380 -15.78 3.78 26.25
N SER A 381 -16.06 5.04 26.59
CA SER A 381 -16.24 6.12 25.59
C SER A 381 -14.93 6.44 24.86
N PHE A 382 -13.81 6.49 25.58
CA PHE A 382 -12.50 6.69 24.97
C PHE A 382 -12.07 5.52 24.07
N LEU A 383 -12.34 4.27 24.49
CA LEU A 383 -12.11 3.10 23.64
C LEU A 383 -12.99 3.11 22.38
N LYS A 384 -14.24 3.58 22.47
CA LYS A 384 -15.10 3.78 21.29
C LYS A 384 -14.54 4.83 20.34
N ILE A 385 -14.02 5.96 20.84
CA ILE A 385 -13.31 6.97 20.03
C ILE A 385 -12.13 6.34 19.28
N ILE A 386 -11.31 5.54 19.96
CA ILE A 386 -10.19 4.85 19.32
C ILE A 386 -10.68 3.93 18.18
N ARG A 387 -11.69 3.10 18.44
CA ARG A 387 -12.27 2.16 17.46
C ARG A 387 -12.83 2.90 16.24
N GLU A 388 -13.53 4.00 16.47
CA GLU A 388 -14.13 4.80 15.40
C GLU A 388 -13.06 5.51 14.57
N LEU A 389 -12.05 6.10 15.24
CA LEU A 389 -10.95 6.79 14.56
C LEU A 389 -10.23 5.90 13.57
N VAL A 390 -9.83 4.68 13.97
CA VAL A 390 -9.10 3.78 13.08
C VAL A 390 -10.00 2.86 12.26
N GLY A 391 -11.26 2.67 12.64
CA GLY A 391 -12.19 1.75 12.00
C GLY A 391 -12.01 0.28 12.39
N SER A 392 -13.06 -0.51 12.15
CA SER A 392 -13.13 -1.94 12.50
C SER A 392 -12.08 -2.80 11.79
N GLU A 393 -11.80 -2.52 10.52
CA GLU A 393 -10.79 -3.23 9.72
C GLU A 393 -9.38 -3.12 10.31
N ASN A 394 -9.08 -2.03 11.02
CA ASN A 394 -7.79 -1.78 11.66
C ASN A 394 -7.74 -2.19 13.15
N THR A 395 -8.83 -2.75 13.68
CA THR A 395 -8.96 -3.11 15.10
C THR A 395 -8.99 -4.64 15.30
N SER A 396 -8.43 -5.11 16.41
CA SER A 396 -8.64 -6.43 17.01
C SER A 396 -9.03 -6.31 18.49
N SER A 397 -9.55 -7.39 19.08
CA SER A 397 -10.12 -7.37 20.43
C SER A 397 -9.63 -8.53 21.31
N LEU A 398 -8.32 -8.80 21.30
CA LEU A 398 -7.73 -9.86 22.10
C LEU A 398 -7.47 -9.40 23.54
N ASP A 399 -7.83 -10.24 24.51
CA ASP A 399 -7.45 -10.04 25.91
C ASP A 399 -5.98 -10.46 26.18
N LEU A 400 -5.47 -10.23 27.39
CA LEU A 400 -4.08 -10.58 27.74
C LEU A 400 -3.76 -12.09 27.64
N LYS A 401 -4.74 -12.98 27.84
CA LYS A 401 -4.54 -14.44 27.80
C LYS A 401 -4.56 -14.95 26.37
N GLU A 402 -5.39 -14.36 25.52
CA GLU A 402 -5.50 -14.70 24.11
C GLU A 402 -4.23 -14.32 23.33
N LEU A 403 -3.50 -13.29 23.78
CA LEU A 403 -2.24 -12.88 23.16
C LEU A 403 -1.12 -13.92 23.25
N ASP A 404 -1.20 -14.92 24.12
CA ASP A 404 -0.23 -16.03 24.17
C ASP A 404 -0.68 -17.23 23.30
N GLN A 405 -1.88 -17.15 22.70
CA GLN A 405 -2.41 -18.21 21.84
C GLN A 405 -2.05 -17.91 20.38
N ARG A 406 -1.24 -18.78 19.75
CA ARG A 406 -0.72 -18.58 18.39
C ARG A 406 -1.81 -18.30 17.34
N PHE A 407 -2.95 -18.99 17.43
CA PHE A 407 -4.06 -18.80 16.49
C PHE A 407 -4.74 -17.44 16.63
N LYS A 408 -4.93 -16.98 17.86
CA LYS A 408 -5.55 -15.69 18.16
C LYS A 408 -4.61 -14.53 17.86
N THR A 409 -3.33 -14.68 18.18
CA THR A 409 -2.29 -13.68 17.89
C THR A 409 -2.21 -13.33 16.40
N ALA A 410 -2.55 -14.27 15.51
CA ALA A 410 -2.63 -14.01 14.07
C ALA A 410 -3.69 -12.97 13.67
N GLU A 411 -4.67 -12.67 14.53
CA GLU A 411 -5.69 -11.63 14.33
C GLU A 411 -5.10 -10.21 14.41
N LEU A 412 -3.92 -10.04 15.03
CA LEU A 412 -3.17 -8.77 15.06
C LEU A 412 -2.54 -8.43 13.71
N PHE A 413 -2.43 -9.41 12.80
CA PHE A 413 -1.79 -9.19 11.52
C PHE A 413 -2.53 -8.12 10.72
N GLY A 414 -1.82 -7.04 10.41
CA GLY A 414 -2.38 -5.93 9.64
C GLY A 414 -3.20 -4.92 10.45
N LYS A 415 -3.26 -5.03 11.78
CA LYS A 415 -4.05 -4.14 12.64
C LYS A 415 -3.25 -2.97 13.18
N LEU A 416 -3.90 -1.82 13.40
CA LEU A 416 -3.31 -0.63 14.02
C LEU A 416 -3.45 -0.64 15.55
N VAL A 417 -4.50 -1.27 16.07
CA VAL A 417 -4.77 -1.32 17.51
C VAL A 417 -5.40 -2.64 17.91
N ASN A 418 -5.02 -3.13 19.08
CA ASN A 418 -5.71 -4.18 19.81
C ASN A 418 -6.34 -3.60 21.07
N ILE A 419 -7.62 -3.88 21.29
CA ILE A 419 -8.37 -3.40 22.45
C ILE A 419 -8.94 -4.57 23.25
N GLY A 420 -8.31 -4.89 24.38
CA GLY A 420 -8.89 -5.79 25.39
C GLY A 420 -9.76 -5.01 26.36
N ASP A 421 -11.08 -5.05 26.15
CA ASP A 421 -12.07 -4.36 26.99
C ASP A 421 -12.34 -5.13 28.28
N ASP A 422 -12.40 -4.43 29.42
CA ASP A 422 -12.64 -4.99 30.76
C ASP A 422 -11.92 -6.32 31.07
N ILE A 423 -10.58 -6.31 30.99
CA ILE A 423 -9.77 -7.50 31.27
C ILE A 423 -9.93 -7.95 32.73
N ASP A 424 -10.03 -9.26 32.93
CA ASP A 424 -10.15 -9.85 34.26
C ASP A 424 -8.86 -9.73 35.09
N LYS A 425 -8.96 -9.90 36.41
CA LYS A 425 -7.80 -9.88 37.33
C LYS A 425 -6.96 -11.16 37.29
N ALA A 426 -7.12 -12.00 36.27
CA ALA A 426 -6.47 -13.30 36.29
C ALA A 426 -4.95 -13.17 36.17
N TYR A 427 -4.26 -14.13 36.78
CA TYR A 427 -2.81 -14.16 36.82
C TYR A 427 -2.20 -14.47 35.44
N ILE A 428 -1.35 -13.56 34.96
CA ILE A 428 -0.61 -13.72 33.70
C ILE A 428 0.75 -14.35 33.98
N LYS A 429 0.91 -15.61 33.56
CA LYS A 429 2.11 -16.43 33.85
C LYS A 429 3.33 -16.06 33.00
N SER A 430 3.12 -15.69 31.74
CA SER A 430 4.17 -15.45 30.75
C SER A 430 3.95 -14.08 30.09
N THR A 431 5.04 -13.32 29.95
CA THR A 431 5.05 -12.00 29.31
C THR A 431 5.90 -11.97 28.05
N GLY A 432 6.44 -13.12 27.63
CA GLY A 432 7.37 -13.21 26.51
C GLY A 432 6.75 -12.69 25.22
N VAL A 433 5.56 -13.18 24.86
CA VAL A 433 4.84 -12.74 23.65
C VAL A 433 4.42 -11.28 23.78
N LEU A 434 3.92 -10.85 24.95
CA LEU A 434 3.53 -9.46 25.22
C LEU A 434 4.70 -8.48 24.96
N LYS A 435 5.91 -8.79 25.45
CA LYS A 435 7.12 -7.99 25.20
C LYS A 435 7.49 -7.93 23.72
N LYS A 436 7.42 -9.06 23.01
CA LYS A 436 7.68 -9.12 21.57
C LYS A 436 6.68 -8.28 20.77
N LEU A 437 5.40 -8.40 21.08
CA LEU A 437 4.33 -7.62 20.45
C LEU A 437 4.52 -6.13 20.66
N SER A 438 4.83 -5.70 21.90
CA SER A 438 5.02 -4.27 22.22
C SER A 438 6.20 -3.62 21.48
N THR A 439 7.20 -4.41 21.09
CA THR A 439 8.44 -3.94 20.44
C THR A 439 8.46 -4.15 18.93
N GLY A 440 7.48 -4.89 18.40
CA GLY A 440 7.40 -5.23 16.98
C GLY A 440 8.41 -6.29 16.54
N GLU A 441 8.89 -7.13 17.46
CA GLU A 441 9.68 -8.31 17.11
C GLU A 441 8.85 -9.28 16.25
N ALA A 442 9.54 -10.00 15.34
CA ALA A 442 8.89 -11.00 14.50
C ALA A 442 8.37 -12.18 15.35
N LEU A 443 7.15 -12.60 15.05
CA LEU A 443 6.47 -13.72 15.68
C LEU A 443 5.97 -14.67 14.59
N ASN A 444 6.22 -15.96 14.81
CA ASN A 444 5.61 -17.01 14.02
C ASN A 444 4.19 -17.26 14.55
N VAL A 445 3.19 -17.13 13.69
CA VAL A 445 1.78 -17.35 14.02
C VAL A 445 1.11 -18.25 13.00
N GLU A 446 -0.05 -18.78 13.39
CA GLU A 446 -0.76 -19.80 12.64
C GLU A 446 -2.20 -19.33 12.42
N ARG A 447 -2.73 -19.49 11.20
CA ARG A 447 -4.16 -19.34 10.94
C ARG A 447 -4.77 -20.74 10.82
N LYS A 448 -5.96 -20.96 11.38
CA LYS A 448 -6.60 -22.28 11.35
C LYS A 448 -6.74 -22.78 9.90
N GLY A 449 -6.13 -23.93 9.61
CA GLY A 449 -6.16 -24.54 8.27
C GLY A 449 -5.29 -23.86 7.21
N LYS A 450 -4.31 -23.04 7.62
CA LYS A 450 -3.31 -22.42 6.73
C LYS A 450 -1.90 -22.63 7.29
N ASP A 451 -0.90 -22.50 6.44
CA ASP A 451 0.50 -22.59 6.85
C ASP A 451 0.88 -21.48 7.85
N PRO A 452 1.79 -21.76 8.80
CA PRO A 452 2.36 -20.74 9.67
C PRO A 452 3.05 -19.64 8.86
N PHE A 453 3.03 -18.41 9.37
CA PHE A 453 3.73 -17.29 8.77
C PHE A 453 4.33 -16.39 9.85
N ASP A 454 5.42 -15.70 9.49
CA ASP A 454 6.06 -14.72 10.35
C ASP A 454 5.43 -13.35 10.12
N PHE A 455 5.15 -12.62 11.20
CA PHE A 455 4.76 -11.22 11.11
C PHE A 455 5.35 -10.37 12.24
N THR A 456 5.55 -9.09 11.94
CA THR A 456 5.95 -8.07 12.91
C THR A 456 4.74 -7.27 13.34
N ASN A 457 4.43 -7.26 14.64
CA ASN A 457 3.31 -6.49 15.15
C ASN A 457 3.61 -4.99 15.12
N TYR A 458 2.67 -4.20 14.61
CA TYR A 458 2.64 -2.75 14.79
C TYR A 458 1.37 -2.26 15.50
N ALA A 459 0.44 -3.16 15.82
CA ALA A 459 -0.76 -2.82 16.55
C ALA A 459 -0.40 -2.37 17.96
N LYS A 460 -0.99 -1.27 18.43
CA LYS A 460 -0.81 -0.82 19.82
C LYS A 460 -1.72 -1.62 20.72
N LEU A 461 -1.15 -2.10 21.81
CA LEU A 461 -1.90 -2.89 22.79
C LEU A 461 -2.49 -1.92 23.81
N ILE A 462 -3.83 -1.83 23.81
CA ILE A 462 -4.60 -1.03 24.75
C ILE A 462 -5.54 -1.98 25.49
N PHE A 463 -5.53 -1.92 26.81
CA PHE A 463 -6.42 -2.69 27.64
C PHE A 463 -7.18 -1.74 28.56
N SER A 464 -8.36 -2.13 28.99
CA SER A 464 -9.05 -1.48 30.10
C SER A 464 -9.33 -2.49 31.18
N ALA A 465 -9.17 -2.08 32.43
CA ALA A 465 -9.43 -2.93 33.58
C ALA A 465 -10.01 -2.08 34.72
N ASN A 466 -10.85 -2.68 35.56
CA ASN A 466 -11.22 -2.04 36.82
C ASN A 466 -10.02 -2.02 37.79
N GLU A 467 -9.28 -3.12 37.84
CA GLU A 467 -8.01 -3.25 38.57
C GLU A 467 -7.01 -4.02 37.71
N MET A 468 -5.72 -3.76 37.92
CA MET A 468 -4.66 -4.41 37.16
C MET A 468 -4.58 -5.91 37.48
N PRO A 469 -4.45 -6.80 36.47
CA PRO A 469 -4.12 -8.19 36.72
C PRO A 469 -2.70 -8.33 37.28
N ARG A 470 -2.50 -9.38 38.09
CA ARG A 470 -1.16 -9.77 38.54
C ARG A 470 -0.39 -10.40 37.39
N ILE A 471 0.84 -9.96 37.18
CA ILE A 471 1.71 -10.43 36.11
C ILE A 471 2.99 -10.98 36.75
N ASN A 472 3.37 -12.21 36.38
CA ASN A 472 4.56 -12.90 36.87
C ASN A 472 5.87 -12.35 36.27
N ASP A 473 6.06 -11.04 36.33
CA ASP A 473 7.19 -10.35 35.75
C ASP A 473 7.51 -9.08 36.52
N TYR A 474 8.47 -9.22 37.42
CA TYR A 474 8.95 -8.16 38.30
C TYR A 474 10.17 -7.44 37.72
N SER A 475 10.44 -7.63 36.42
CA SER A 475 11.59 -7.00 35.76
C SER A 475 11.24 -5.63 35.19
N ASP A 476 12.23 -4.73 35.16
CA ASP A 476 12.15 -3.45 34.44
C ASP A 476 11.80 -3.62 32.96
N GLY A 477 12.05 -4.81 32.41
CA GLY A 477 11.69 -5.17 31.05
C GLY A 477 10.19 -5.01 30.78
N LEU A 478 9.30 -5.45 31.66
CA LEU A 478 7.87 -5.19 31.49
C LEU A 478 7.52 -3.77 31.93
N GLY A 479 8.05 -3.32 33.07
CA GLY A 479 7.70 -2.04 33.68
C GLY A 479 7.90 -0.85 32.73
N ARG A 480 9.01 -0.79 31.99
CA ARG A 480 9.29 0.30 31.04
C ARG A 480 8.34 0.35 29.83
N ARG A 481 7.63 -0.74 29.56
CA ARG A 481 6.71 -0.89 28.42
C ARG A 481 5.26 -0.61 28.82
N LEU A 482 4.94 -0.64 30.11
CA LEU A 482 3.60 -0.52 30.62
C LEU A 482 3.30 0.94 30.99
N GLN A 483 2.18 1.48 30.49
CA GLN A 483 1.66 2.79 30.83
C GLN A 483 0.27 2.61 31.47
N ILE A 484 0.21 2.74 32.79
CA ILE A 484 -1.04 2.63 33.55
C ILE A 484 -1.67 4.02 33.63
N VAL A 485 -2.74 4.23 32.86
CA VAL A 485 -3.41 5.54 32.77
C VAL A 485 -4.69 5.51 33.62
N PRO A 486 -4.73 6.21 34.76
CA PRO A 486 -5.88 6.17 35.65
C PRO A 486 -6.99 7.13 35.18
N PHE A 487 -8.16 6.58 34.88
CA PHE A 487 -9.38 7.30 34.59
C PHE A 487 -10.09 7.63 35.91
N LYS A 488 -9.78 8.80 36.46
CA LYS A 488 -10.33 9.31 37.73
C LYS A 488 -11.56 10.21 37.56
N ALA A 489 -11.95 10.49 36.33
CA ALA A 489 -13.18 11.23 36.05
C ALA A 489 -14.41 10.48 36.60
N LYS A 490 -15.45 11.22 36.93
CA LYS A 490 -16.75 10.68 37.34
C LYS A 490 -17.82 11.38 36.54
N PHE A 491 -18.63 10.60 35.85
CA PHE A 491 -19.78 11.09 35.09
C PHE A 491 -21.05 10.66 35.82
N SER A 492 -21.90 11.61 36.17
CA SER A 492 -23.18 11.35 36.84
C SER A 492 -24.33 11.96 36.06
N ALA A 493 -25.51 11.33 36.13
CA ALA A 493 -26.74 11.89 35.58
C ALA A 493 -27.15 13.22 36.25
N ASN A 494 -26.55 13.56 37.40
CA ASN A 494 -26.74 14.81 38.11
C ASN A 494 -25.73 15.90 37.71
N ASP A 495 -24.77 15.62 36.84
CA ASP A 495 -23.86 16.66 36.34
C ASP A 495 -24.64 17.60 35.40
N ASP A 496 -24.45 18.91 35.52
CA ASP A 496 -25.13 19.91 34.66
C ASP A 496 -24.85 19.71 33.16
N ASP A 497 -23.70 19.13 32.83
CA ASP A 497 -23.25 18.82 31.47
C ASP A 497 -23.50 17.35 31.07
N PHE A 498 -24.29 16.60 31.85
CA PHE A 498 -24.62 15.22 31.51
C PHE A 498 -25.46 15.13 30.25
N ASP A 499 -25.01 14.31 29.31
CA ASP A 499 -25.71 14.03 28.08
C ASP A 499 -25.76 12.50 27.83
N PRO A 500 -26.94 11.87 27.88
CA PRO A 500 -27.06 10.43 27.62
C PRO A 500 -26.66 10.03 26.19
N PHE A 501 -26.69 10.97 25.24
CA PHE A 501 -26.31 10.78 23.84
C PHE A 501 -24.90 11.30 23.53
N ILE A 502 -24.09 11.55 24.56
CA ILE A 502 -22.72 12.07 24.39
C ILE A 502 -21.88 11.17 23.46
N THR A 503 -22.09 9.85 23.48
CA THR A 503 -21.36 8.93 22.60
C THR A 503 -21.63 9.23 21.13
N ASP A 504 -22.88 9.50 20.74
CA ASP A 504 -23.22 9.77 19.34
C ASP A 504 -22.54 11.05 18.84
N LYS A 505 -22.45 12.07 19.71
CA LYS A 505 -21.72 13.31 19.42
C LYS A 505 -20.21 13.07 19.33
N LEU A 506 -19.65 12.23 20.21
CA LEU A 506 -18.22 11.91 20.19
C LEU A 506 -17.82 11.07 18.98
N LEU A 507 -18.74 10.30 18.40
CA LEU A 507 -18.47 9.46 17.22
C LEU A 507 -18.92 10.12 15.91
N SER A 508 -19.37 11.38 15.93
CA SER A 508 -19.73 12.12 14.72
C SER A 508 -18.50 12.39 13.83
N ASP A 509 -18.75 12.65 12.55
CA ASP A 509 -17.70 12.98 11.59
C ASP A 509 -16.88 14.22 12.03
N GLU A 510 -17.53 15.27 12.54
CA GLU A 510 -16.86 16.49 13.03
C GLU A 510 -15.97 16.21 14.24
N SER A 511 -16.46 15.38 15.17
CA SER A 511 -15.68 14.94 16.32
C SER A 511 -14.46 14.15 15.86
N MET A 512 -14.64 13.16 14.99
CA MET A 512 -13.55 12.31 14.51
C MET A 512 -12.51 13.11 13.71
N GLN A 513 -12.92 14.08 12.91
CA GLN A 513 -12.00 15.01 12.24
C GLN A 513 -11.15 15.80 13.25
N TYR A 514 -11.75 16.28 14.34
CA TYR A 514 -11.00 16.93 15.42
C TYR A 514 -10.05 15.96 16.15
N VAL A 515 -10.52 14.76 16.48
CA VAL A 515 -9.71 13.71 17.11
C VAL A 515 -8.52 13.34 16.23
N LEU A 516 -8.69 13.25 14.91
CA LEU A 516 -7.60 13.00 13.97
C LEU A 516 -6.55 14.11 14.01
N ASN A 517 -6.96 15.37 14.09
CA ASN A 517 -6.03 16.49 14.24
C ASN A 517 -5.26 16.43 15.57
N LEU A 518 -5.94 16.12 16.68
CA LEU A 518 -5.30 15.91 17.98
C LEU A 518 -4.28 14.77 17.92
N ALA A 519 -4.66 13.64 17.31
CA ALA A 519 -3.82 12.47 17.14
C ALA A 519 -2.56 12.78 16.33
N LEU A 520 -2.70 13.45 15.17
CA LEU A 520 -1.55 13.83 14.33
C LEU A 520 -0.62 14.82 15.05
N ASN A 521 -1.17 15.83 15.72
CA ASN A 521 -0.38 16.78 16.49
C ASN A 521 0.37 16.12 17.66
N ALA A 522 -0.28 15.19 18.36
CA ALA A 522 0.33 14.42 19.43
C ALA A 522 1.39 13.44 18.91
N LEU A 523 1.16 12.81 17.76
CA LEU A 523 2.17 11.99 17.09
C LEU A 523 3.38 12.83 16.69
N LYS A 524 3.20 14.05 16.18
CA LYS A 524 4.29 15.00 15.88
C LYS A 524 5.14 15.26 17.12
N ARG A 525 4.49 15.55 18.24
CA ARG A 525 5.13 15.76 19.54
C ARG A 525 5.87 14.52 20.01
N LEU A 526 5.25 13.34 19.92
CA LEU A 526 5.82 12.06 20.34
C LEU A 526 7.07 11.71 19.52
N LEU A 527 7.02 11.82 18.20
CA LEU A 527 8.16 11.57 17.30
C LEU A 527 9.31 12.55 17.55
N LYS A 528 8.99 13.83 17.80
CA LYS A 528 9.98 14.87 18.14
C LYS A 528 10.66 14.60 19.48
N ASN A 529 9.87 14.31 20.51
CA ASN A 529 10.36 14.15 21.89
C ASN A 529 10.98 12.78 22.13
N LYS A 530 10.66 11.80 21.28
CA LYS A 530 11.09 10.40 21.38
C LYS A 530 10.67 9.69 22.67
N GLN A 531 9.67 10.21 23.36
CA GLN A 531 9.11 9.66 24.58
C GLN A 531 7.69 10.19 24.83
N PHE A 532 6.88 9.41 25.54
CA PHE A 532 5.58 9.84 26.03
C PHE A 532 5.72 10.95 27.08
N THR A 533 4.66 11.74 27.21
CA THR A 533 4.55 12.76 28.27
C THR A 533 4.59 12.09 29.65
N LYS A 534 5.46 12.61 30.53
CA LYS A 534 5.58 12.11 31.91
C LYS A 534 4.58 12.77 32.86
N SER A 535 3.77 11.96 33.52
CA SER A 535 2.83 12.39 34.56
C SER A 535 3.14 11.71 35.90
N LYS A 536 3.22 12.52 36.96
CA LYS A 536 3.39 12.02 38.33
C LYS A 536 2.26 11.07 38.73
N LEU A 537 1.07 11.25 38.16
CA LEU A 537 -0.06 10.39 38.45
C LEU A 537 0.13 9.00 37.83
N VAL A 538 0.56 8.92 36.58
CA VAL A 538 0.87 7.65 35.90
C VAL A 538 2.06 6.95 36.56
N GLU A 539 3.11 7.70 36.91
CA GLU A 539 4.29 7.17 37.63
C GLU A 539 3.88 6.55 38.97
N ARG A 540 3.05 7.24 39.77
CA ARG A 540 2.55 6.72 41.06
C ARG A 540 1.68 5.47 40.92
N GLU A 541 0.80 5.41 39.91
CA GLU A 541 0.00 4.18 39.69
C GLU A 541 0.90 3.01 39.29
N MET A 542 1.99 3.27 38.56
CA MET A 542 2.98 2.25 38.22
C MET A 542 3.78 1.78 39.45
N GLU A 543 4.25 2.70 40.29
CA GLU A 543 4.93 2.38 41.57
C GLU A 543 4.02 1.52 42.45
N LYS A 544 2.77 1.97 42.66
CA LYS A 544 1.77 1.23 43.42
C LYS A 544 1.53 -0.18 42.84
N TYR A 545 1.40 -0.29 41.53
CA TYR A 545 1.24 -1.59 40.88
C TYR A 545 2.46 -2.50 41.09
N GLN A 546 3.68 -1.97 41.05
CA GLN A 546 4.88 -2.78 41.31
C GLN A 546 4.91 -3.33 42.73
N GLU A 547 4.53 -2.51 43.72
CA GLU A 547 4.42 -2.93 45.12
C GLU A 547 3.35 -4.02 45.30
N GLU A 548 2.15 -3.82 44.76
CA GLU A 548 1.03 -4.78 44.86
C GLU A 548 1.25 -6.07 44.08
N ASN A 549 1.98 -5.99 42.96
CA ASN A 549 2.24 -7.14 42.09
C ASN A 549 3.38 -8.01 42.63
N ASN A 550 4.35 -7.45 43.36
CA ASN A 550 5.51 -8.17 43.87
C ASN A 550 5.26 -8.79 45.27
N PRO A 551 5.13 -10.12 45.38
CA PRO A 551 4.84 -10.79 46.64
C PRO A 551 5.95 -10.63 47.68
N ILE A 552 7.20 -10.36 47.26
CA ILE A 552 8.32 -10.12 48.17
C ILE A 552 8.16 -8.77 48.87
N ILE A 553 7.78 -7.73 48.13
CA ILE A 553 7.54 -6.40 48.72
C ILE A 553 6.38 -6.49 49.71
N SER A 554 5.28 -7.13 49.30
CA SER A 554 4.12 -7.41 50.15
C SER A 554 4.50 -8.19 51.41
N PHE A 555 5.35 -9.22 51.30
CA PHE A 555 5.83 -10.02 52.43
C PHE A 555 6.67 -9.20 53.42
N ILE A 556 7.72 -8.52 52.92
CA ILE A 556 8.64 -7.75 53.79
C ILE A 556 7.89 -6.64 54.53
N ASN A 557 6.98 -5.94 53.84
CA ASN A 557 6.24 -4.83 54.42
C ASN A 557 5.15 -5.28 55.40
N ASN A 558 4.39 -6.33 55.07
CA ASN A 558 3.25 -6.75 55.92
C ASN A 558 3.69 -7.56 57.14
N GLU A 559 4.76 -8.35 57.01
CA GLU A 559 5.31 -9.16 58.11
C GLU A 559 6.40 -8.39 58.90
N GLU A 560 6.67 -7.13 58.54
CA GLU A 560 7.68 -6.26 59.15
C GLU A 560 9.05 -6.96 59.32
N VAL A 561 9.48 -7.67 58.27
CA VAL A 561 10.65 -8.56 58.35
C VAL A 561 11.93 -7.75 58.51
N ASP A 562 12.62 -7.93 59.64
CA ASP A 562 13.98 -7.44 59.81
C ASP A 562 14.95 -8.32 59.01
N LEU A 563 15.56 -7.73 57.99
CA LEU A 563 16.52 -8.40 57.12
C LEU A 563 17.94 -8.41 57.72
N GLU A 564 18.28 -7.50 58.63
CA GLU A 564 19.65 -7.37 59.08
C GLU A 564 20.08 -8.57 59.92
N ARG A 565 21.12 -9.29 59.46
CA ARG A 565 21.66 -10.52 60.08
C ARG A 565 20.66 -11.69 60.15
N ALA A 566 19.48 -11.57 59.54
CA ALA A 566 18.51 -12.64 59.50
C ALA A 566 19.03 -13.82 58.67
N VAL A 567 18.70 -15.04 59.10
CA VAL A 567 19.09 -16.27 58.39
C VAL A 567 18.30 -16.36 57.08
N VAL A 568 19.01 -16.41 55.96
CA VAL A 568 18.43 -16.39 54.60
C VAL A 568 17.38 -17.47 54.40
N LYS A 569 17.63 -18.67 54.95
CA LYS A 569 16.70 -19.80 54.85
C LYS A 569 15.41 -19.56 55.63
N ASP A 570 15.52 -19.06 56.85
CA ASP A 570 14.37 -18.85 57.74
C ASP A 570 13.45 -17.77 57.16
N VAL A 571 14.02 -16.67 56.68
CA VAL A 571 13.29 -15.60 55.97
C VAL A 571 12.61 -16.13 54.70
N TYR A 572 13.28 -17.01 53.95
CA TYR A 572 12.69 -17.60 52.75
C TYR A 572 11.56 -18.60 53.07
N ASP A 573 11.67 -19.36 54.14
CA ASP A 573 10.62 -20.27 54.59
C ASP A 573 9.38 -19.48 55.07
N MET A 574 9.58 -18.35 55.78
CA MET A 574 8.52 -17.38 56.10
C MET A 574 7.86 -16.82 54.84
N TYR A 575 8.66 -16.40 53.85
CA TYR A 575 8.14 -15.92 52.56
C TYR A 575 7.30 -16.98 51.84
N ARG A 576 7.73 -18.25 51.84
CA ARG A 576 6.96 -19.34 51.23
C ARG A 576 5.63 -19.58 51.91
N LEU A 577 5.60 -19.51 53.25
CA LEU A 577 4.38 -19.62 54.03
C LEU A 577 3.44 -18.45 53.72
N TYR A 578 3.95 -17.21 53.77
CA TYR A 578 3.21 -16.01 53.40
C TYR A 578 2.60 -16.10 51.99
N CYS A 579 3.38 -16.60 51.03
CA CYS A 579 2.88 -16.83 49.67
C CYS A 579 1.74 -17.83 49.64
N SER A 580 1.86 -18.95 50.36
CA SER A 580 0.79 -19.94 50.47
C SER A 580 -0.49 -19.35 51.07
N ASP A 581 -0.36 -18.58 52.15
CA ASP A 581 -1.49 -18.01 52.90
C ASP A 581 -2.23 -16.93 52.11
N ASN A 582 -1.51 -16.18 51.27
CA ASN A 582 -2.05 -15.08 50.48
C ASN A 582 -2.31 -15.45 49.00
N GLY A 583 -2.23 -16.74 48.65
CA GLY A 583 -2.49 -17.23 47.30
C GLY A 583 -1.47 -16.79 46.25
N TYR A 584 -0.26 -16.43 46.66
CA TYR A 584 0.87 -16.16 45.78
C TYR A 584 1.65 -17.43 45.43
N GLN A 585 2.33 -17.39 44.28
CA GLN A 585 3.30 -18.42 43.93
C GLN A 585 4.70 -17.96 44.31
N ALA A 586 5.34 -18.64 45.25
CA ALA A 586 6.70 -18.30 45.68
C ALA A 586 7.72 -18.49 44.53
N VAL A 587 8.61 -17.51 44.38
CA VAL A 587 9.79 -17.64 43.50
C VAL A 587 10.85 -18.55 44.13
N SER A 588 11.82 -19.02 43.35
CA SER A 588 12.94 -19.80 43.89
C SER A 588 13.80 -18.98 44.85
N LEU A 589 14.49 -19.63 45.80
CA LEU A 589 15.39 -18.98 46.75
C LEU A 589 16.43 -18.08 46.07
N ALA A 590 17.00 -18.54 44.95
CA ALA A 590 17.97 -17.74 44.19
C ALA A 590 17.35 -16.43 43.66
N LYS A 591 16.12 -16.49 43.14
CA LYS A 591 15.41 -15.30 42.65
C LYS A 591 14.95 -14.40 43.81
N PHE A 592 14.51 -14.99 44.91
CA PHE A 592 14.17 -14.28 46.14
C PHE A 592 15.37 -13.48 46.66
N SER A 593 16.52 -14.12 46.88
CA SER A 593 17.74 -13.43 47.33
C SER A 593 18.25 -12.39 46.35
N SER A 594 18.14 -12.64 45.04
CA SER A 594 18.47 -11.63 44.01
C SER A 594 17.57 -10.40 44.11
N GLN A 595 16.28 -10.57 44.39
CA GLN A 595 15.35 -9.45 44.54
C GLN A 595 15.51 -8.73 45.88
N ILE A 596 15.80 -9.45 46.97
CA ILE A 596 16.15 -8.83 48.26
C ILE A 596 17.36 -7.91 48.11
N ARG A 597 18.39 -8.36 47.39
CA ARG A 597 19.54 -7.49 47.04
C ARG A 597 19.10 -6.27 46.23
N GLN A 598 18.34 -6.47 45.15
CA GLN A 598 17.96 -5.37 44.26
C GLN A 598 17.04 -4.32 44.92
N LEU A 599 16.10 -4.77 45.76
CA LEU A 599 15.07 -3.90 46.35
C LEU A 599 15.51 -3.28 47.68
N TYR A 600 16.27 -4.02 48.49
CA TYR A 600 16.59 -3.63 49.87
C TYR A 600 18.10 -3.53 50.13
N GLY A 601 18.96 -3.86 49.16
CA GLY A 601 20.42 -3.73 49.30
C GLY A 601 21.04 -4.73 50.27
N TYR A 602 20.49 -5.95 50.40
CA TYR A 602 21.06 -7.00 51.25
C TYR A 602 21.65 -8.15 50.41
N ILE A 603 22.91 -8.51 50.69
CA ILE A 603 23.60 -9.68 50.13
C ILE A 603 23.64 -10.82 51.15
N SER A 604 23.96 -12.04 50.69
CA SER A 604 24.07 -13.21 51.57
C SER A 604 25.53 -13.60 51.85
N ASP A 605 25.93 -13.56 53.12
CA ASP A 605 27.26 -13.96 53.59
C ASP A 605 27.19 -15.19 54.51
N SER A 606 28.23 -16.02 54.52
CA SER A 606 28.30 -17.21 55.37
C SER A 606 28.91 -16.84 56.73
N LYS A 607 28.15 -17.05 57.81
CA LYS A 607 28.61 -16.84 59.19
C LYS A 607 28.29 -18.05 60.07
N TYR A 608 29.08 -18.23 61.13
CA TYR A 608 28.75 -19.20 62.17
C TYR A 608 27.67 -18.62 63.09
N VAL A 609 26.54 -19.32 63.18
CA VAL A 609 25.40 -19.02 64.06
C VAL A 609 25.03 -20.31 64.78
N ASP A 610 25.03 -20.31 66.12
CA ASP A 610 24.78 -21.49 66.97
C ASP A 610 25.66 -22.71 66.65
N GLY A 611 26.95 -22.47 66.37
CA GLY A 611 27.91 -23.54 66.06
C GLY A 611 27.75 -24.19 64.68
N LYS A 612 26.85 -23.68 63.82
CA LYS A 612 26.66 -24.15 62.44
C LYS A 612 26.88 -22.99 61.45
N SER A 613 27.48 -23.29 60.29
CA SER A 613 27.61 -22.31 59.21
C SER A 613 26.23 -22.07 58.59
N LYS A 614 25.71 -20.84 58.68
CA LYS A 614 24.45 -20.40 58.07
C LYS A 614 24.73 -19.20 57.15
N ARG A 615 23.90 -19.02 56.11
CA ARG A 615 23.90 -17.80 55.31
C ARG A 615 22.98 -16.77 55.97
N ILE A 616 23.48 -15.57 56.20
CA ILE A 616 22.74 -14.45 56.75
C ILE A 616 22.72 -13.28 55.76
N TYR A 617 21.70 -12.43 55.87
CA TYR A 617 21.66 -11.17 55.13
C TYR A 617 22.57 -10.12 55.78
N VAL A 618 23.38 -9.46 54.97
CA VAL A 618 24.22 -8.33 55.36
C VAL A 618 24.02 -7.20 54.36
N LYS A 619 24.06 -5.96 54.84
CA LYS A 619 23.87 -4.78 53.99
C LYS A 619 25.01 -4.69 52.97
N GLU A 620 24.66 -4.42 51.72
CA GLU A 620 25.61 -4.14 50.64
C GLU A 620 26.21 -2.75 50.91
N GLU A 621 27.53 -2.69 51.12
CA GLU A 621 28.27 -1.44 51.39
C GLU A 621 28.31 -0.49 50.18
#